data_AF-A0A6A6LIV6-F1
#
_entry.id   AF-A0A6A6LIV6-F1
#
_cell.length_a   1.000
_cell.length_b   1.000
_cell.length_c   1.000
_cell.angle_alpha   90.00
_cell.angle_beta   90.00
_cell.angle_gamma   90.00
#
_symmetry.space_group_name_H-M   'P 1'
#
loop_
_entity.id
_entity.type
_entity.pdbx_description
1 polymer ?
#
loop_
_entity_poly.entity_id
_entity_poly.type
_entity_poly.pdbx_seq_one_letter_code
_entity_poly.pdbx_strand_id
1 'polypeptide(L)'
;MSASPYTISNAESTLKSAYQVYYFNPCSYSYVESYLNTAEMQIALHANPTKWSHCSGFNWTDSPVTVLPIIKNLMASGIRVWMYSGDTDGNVPVTSSRYSINSLKLPIKTPWQPWHTNKEVGGYVVEYEGLTFVTVRGAGHLVPSYQPERALTMISSFLQGSLPPSSP
;
A
#
# COMPACT_ATOMS: atom_id res chain seq x y z
N MET A 1 42.79 53.48 -0.76
CA MET A 1 42.02 52.32 -0.28
C MET A 1 40.55 52.65 -0.46
N SER A 2 39.92 52.08 -1.47
CA SER A 2 38.55 52.42 -1.89
C SER A 2 37.52 51.83 -0.93
N ALA A 3 36.47 52.60 -0.67
CA ALA A 3 35.25 52.14 -0.01
C ALA A 3 34.26 51.55 -1.02
N SER A 4 33.28 50.82 -0.47
CA SER A 4 31.98 50.38 -1.02
C SER A 4 31.89 48.90 -1.47
N PRO A 5 30.72 48.22 -1.43
CA PRO A 5 29.63 48.24 -0.44
C PRO A 5 29.14 46.81 -0.04
N TYR A 6 28.25 46.77 0.96
CA TYR A 6 27.31 45.70 1.36
C TYR A 6 27.09 44.48 0.45
N THR A 7 27.10 43.29 1.07
CA THR A 7 26.04 42.26 0.90
C THR A 7 25.99 41.36 2.14
N ILE A 8 24.88 41.45 2.89
CA ILE A 8 24.43 40.35 3.76
C ILE A 8 23.75 39.36 2.82
N SER A 9 24.39 38.23 2.49
CA SER A 9 23.69 37.15 1.82
C SER A 9 22.92 36.35 2.87
N ASN A 10 21.64 36.70 3.04
CA ASN A 10 20.65 35.77 3.56
C ASN A 10 20.61 34.56 2.61
N ALA A 11 21.36 33.51 2.96
CA ALA A 11 21.08 32.19 2.45
C ALA A 11 19.82 31.69 3.17
N GLU A 12 18.66 32.18 2.73
CA GLU A 12 17.42 31.43 2.90
C GLU A 12 17.61 30.13 2.13
N SER A 13 18.12 29.10 2.82
CA SER A 13 18.00 27.74 2.35
C SER A 13 16.52 27.40 2.39
N THR A 14 15.83 27.68 1.28
CA THR A 14 14.57 27.01 0.98
C THR A 14 14.87 25.51 0.99
N LEU A 15 14.62 24.87 2.14
CA LEU A 15 14.45 23.43 2.24
C LEU A 15 13.22 23.09 1.42
N LYS A 16 13.39 23.03 0.09
CA LYS A 16 12.46 22.34 -0.79
C LYS A 16 12.41 20.91 -0.26
N SER A 17 11.28 20.54 0.33
CA SER A 17 10.98 19.18 0.76
C SER A 17 11.34 18.22 -0.37
N ALA A 18 12.48 17.55 -0.23
CA ALA A 18 12.99 16.57 -1.18
C ALA A 18 12.47 15.17 -0.86
N TYR A 19 11.30 15.05 -0.20
CA TYR A 19 10.60 13.78 -0.11
C TYR A 19 9.89 13.54 -1.43
N GLN A 20 10.62 13.00 -2.40
CA GLN A 20 10.01 12.47 -3.61
C GLN A 20 9.16 11.25 -3.22
N VAL A 21 7.85 11.44 -3.21
CA VAL A 21 6.82 10.38 -3.06
C VAL A 21 6.96 9.30 -4.16
N TYR A 22 7.74 9.58 -5.20
CA TYR A 22 7.99 8.70 -6.34
C TYR A 22 9.00 7.57 -6.08
N TYR A 23 9.78 7.60 -5.00
CA TYR A 23 10.80 6.59 -4.73
C TYR A 23 10.64 5.95 -3.36
N PHE A 24 10.59 4.62 -3.34
CA PHE A 24 10.54 3.85 -2.11
C PHE A 24 11.86 3.99 -1.34
N ASN A 25 11.78 4.58 -0.14
CA ASN A 25 12.93 4.67 0.76
C ASN A 25 12.93 3.48 1.75
N PRO A 26 13.89 2.53 1.64
CA PRO A 26 13.95 1.37 2.52
C PRO A 26 14.25 1.75 3.98
N CYS A 27 14.81 2.93 4.24
CA CYS A 27 15.10 3.43 5.59
C CYS A 27 13.93 4.23 6.20
N SER A 28 12.80 4.37 5.50
CA SER A 28 11.64 5.17 5.95
C SER A 28 11.12 4.79 7.34
N TYR A 29 11.27 3.52 7.73
CA TYR A 29 10.99 3.02 9.08
C TYR A 29 11.67 3.86 10.18
N SER A 30 12.94 4.22 10.00
CA SER A 30 13.73 4.96 11.01
C SER A 30 13.20 6.37 11.24
N TYR A 31 12.67 7.01 10.20
CA TYR A 31 12.11 8.35 10.29
C TYR A 31 10.81 8.33 11.10
N VAL A 32 9.95 7.34 10.83
CA VAL A 32 8.68 7.15 11.56
C VAL A 32 8.97 6.85 13.02
N GLU A 33 9.92 5.96 13.32
CA GLU A 33 10.29 5.62 14.69
C GLU A 33 10.86 6.82 15.45
N SER A 34 11.74 7.59 14.82
CA SER A 34 12.30 8.80 15.44
C SER A 34 11.21 9.83 15.74
N TYR A 35 10.30 10.04 14.78
CA TYR A 35 9.23 11.04 14.90
C TYR A 35 8.19 10.69 15.99
N LEU A 36 7.71 9.44 15.99
CA LEU A 36 6.69 8.97 16.95
C LEU A 36 7.23 8.80 18.38
N ASN A 37 8.56 8.83 18.58
CA ASN A 37 9.19 8.82 19.90
C ASN A 37 9.50 10.23 20.45
N THR A 38 9.13 11.30 19.75
CA THR A 38 9.24 12.67 20.31
C THR A 38 8.14 12.93 21.34
N ALA A 39 8.48 13.62 22.43
CA ALA A 39 7.52 13.94 23.49
C ALA A 39 6.39 14.82 22.94
N GLU A 40 6.72 15.78 22.08
CA GLU A 40 5.77 16.67 21.43
C GLU A 40 4.74 15.87 20.61
N MET A 41 5.19 14.89 19.83
CA MET A 41 4.28 14.08 19.02
C MET A 41 3.40 13.17 19.86
N GLN A 42 3.95 12.56 20.91
CA GLN A 42 3.17 11.71 21.81
C GLN A 42 2.09 12.51 22.55
N ILE A 43 2.41 13.73 23.00
CA ILE A 43 1.43 14.65 23.59
C ILE A 43 0.37 15.05 22.56
N ALA A 44 0.79 15.43 21.34
CA ALA A 44 -0.13 15.86 20.28
C ALA A 44 -1.11 14.75 19.83
N LEU A 45 -0.67 13.49 19.88
CA LEU A 45 -1.52 12.32 19.60
C LEU A 45 -2.36 11.88 20.81
N HIS A 46 -2.21 12.54 21.96
CA HIS A 46 -2.78 12.11 23.24
C HIS A 46 -2.39 10.66 23.60
N ALA A 47 -1.17 10.25 23.22
CA ALA A 47 -0.62 8.94 23.51
C ALA A 47 0.08 8.94 24.88
N ASN A 48 0.07 7.80 25.56
CA ASN A 48 0.87 7.63 26.77
C ASN A 48 2.37 7.69 26.43
N PRO A 49 3.16 8.48 27.18
CA PRO A 49 4.60 8.56 26.96
C PRO A 49 5.27 7.20 27.10
N THR A 50 5.73 6.64 25.99
CA THR A 50 6.29 5.28 25.90
C THR A 50 7.38 5.22 24.84
N LYS A 51 8.21 4.17 24.89
CA LYS A 51 9.08 3.84 23.76
C LYS A 51 8.25 3.13 22.70
N TRP A 52 7.95 3.83 21.61
CA TRP A 52 7.22 3.30 20.47
C TRP A 52 8.15 2.51 19.54
N SER A 53 7.66 1.39 18.99
CA SER A 53 8.29 0.61 17.92
C SER A 53 7.22 0.16 16.92
N HIS A 54 7.60 -0.14 15.68
CA HIS A 54 6.65 -0.53 14.63
C HIS A 54 6.00 -1.89 14.89
N CYS A 55 6.81 -2.84 15.39
CA CYS A 55 6.37 -4.20 15.74
C CYS A 55 6.86 -4.53 17.15
N SER A 56 6.14 -5.46 17.79
CA SER A 56 6.55 -6.09 19.05
C SER A 56 6.54 -7.61 18.87
N GLY A 57 7.46 -8.30 19.56
CA GLY A 57 7.51 -9.76 19.54
C GLY A 57 6.46 -10.33 20.49
N PHE A 58 5.74 -11.35 20.05
CA PHE A 58 4.76 -12.10 20.86
C PHE A 58 4.94 -13.59 20.66
N ASN A 59 4.66 -14.38 21.70
CA ASN A 59 4.58 -15.84 21.59
C ASN A 59 3.19 -16.24 21.10
N TRP A 60 2.97 -16.11 19.80
CA TRP A 60 1.67 -16.37 19.17
C TRP A 60 1.55 -17.83 18.70
N THR A 61 0.50 -18.54 19.14
CA THR A 61 0.33 -19.97 18.87
C THR A 61 -0.90 -20.31 18.02
N ASP A 62 -1.93 -19.46 17.98
CA ASP A 62 -3.15 -19.73 17.21
C ASP A 62 -3.02 -19.28 15.75
N SER A 63 -2.67 -20.21 14.86
CA SER A 63 -2.45 -19.91 13.44
C SER A 63 -3.15 -20.95 12.55
N PRO A 64 -4.45 -20.81 12.26
CA PRO A 64 -5.14 -21.71 11.35
C PRO A 64 -4.47 -21.70 9.97
N VAL A 65 -4.36 -22.89 9.36
CA VAL A 65 -3.66 -23.08 8.08
C VAL A 65 -4.33 -22.35 6.90
N THR A 66 -5.57 -21.89 7.06
CA THR A 66 -6.31 -21.22 6.00
C THR A 66 -7.42 -20.31 6.55
N VAL A 67 -7.70 -19.23 5.81
CA VAL A 67 -8.84 -18.33 6.03
C VAL A 67 -9.92 -18.47 4.95
N LEU A 68 -9.75 -19.40 4.00
CA LEU A 68 -10.66 -19.56 2.86
C LEU A 68 -12.13 -19.84 3.25
N PRO A 69 -12.44 -20.63 4.30
CA PRO A 69 -13.82 -20.79 4.76
C PRO A 69 -14.47 -19.47 5.19
N ILE A 70 -13.70 -18.58 5.85
CA ILE A 70 -14.19 -17.26 6.27
C ILE A 70 -14.48 -16.40 5.03
N ILE A 71 -13.56 -16.38 4.05
CA ILE A 71 -13.75 -15.66 2.79
C ILE A 71 -15.03 -16.15 2.07
N LYS A 72 -15.28 -17.46 2.01
CA LYS A 72 -16.52 -18.02 1.45
C LYS A 72 -17.77 -17.50 2.16
N ASN A 73 -17.77 -17.48 3.49
CA ASN A 73 -18.91 -17.00 4.27
C ASN A 73 -19.17 -15.50 4.06
N LEU A 74 -18.12 -14.68 3.97
CA LEU A 74 -18.25 -13.24 3.66
C LEU A 74 -18.89 -13.03 2.28
N MET A 75 -18.40 -13.73 1.26
CA MET A 75 -18.98 -13.67 -0.09
C MET A 75 -20.45 -14.09 -0.10
N ALA A 76 -20.79 -15.21 0.56
CA ALA A 76 -22.16 -15.72 0.64
C ALA A 76 -23.12 -14.77 1.37
N SER A 77 -22.60 -13.92 2.25
CA SER A 77 -23.36 -12.90 2.99
C SER A 77 -23.57 -11.61 2.19
N GLY A 78 -23.12 -11.55 0.94
CA GLY A 78 -23.19 -10.36 0.10
C GLY A 78 -22.11 -9.31 0.36
N ILE A 79 -21.08 -9.64 1.18
CA ILE A 79 -19.96 -8.74 1.41
C ILE A 79 -19.02 -8.79 0.19
N ARG A 80 -18.73 -7.62 -0.38
CA ARG A 80 -17.79 -7.48 -1.50
C ARG A 80 -16.36 -7.73 -1.03
N VAL A 81 -15.73 -8.79 -1.53
CA VAL A 81 -14.35 -9.16 -1.18
C VAL A 81 -13.39 -8.80 -2.30
N TRP A 82 -12.37 -8.01 -1.97
CA TRP A 82 -11.23 -7.74 -2.85
C TRP A 82 -9.95 -8.26 -2.20
N MET A 83 -9.13 -8.95 -2.98
CA MET A 83 -7.77 -9.32 -2.62
C MET A 83 -6.81 -8.62 -3.57
N TYR A 84 -5.74 -8.01 -3.05
CA TYR A 84 -4.73 -7.38 -3.89
C TYR A 84 -3.32 -7.80 -3.50
N SER A 85 -2.39 -7.76 -4.46
CA SER A 85 -1.00 -8.18 -4.24
C SER A 85 -0.04 -7.37 -5.12
N GLY A 86 1.06 -6.91 -4.54
CA GLY A 86 2.17 -6.32 -5.28
C GLY A 86 2.96 -7.42 -6.00
N ASP A 87 3.19 -7.25 -7.31
CA ASP A 87 3.78 -8.30 -8.15
C ASP A 87 5.29 -8.51 -7.97
N THR A 88 5.95 -7.67 -7.18
CA THR A 88 7.36 -7.83 -6.80
C THR A 88 7.55 -8.20 -5.32
N ASP A 89 6.48 -8.59 -4.60
CA ASP A 89 6.60 -9.10 -3.23
C ASP A 89 7.14 -10.53 -3.20
N GLY A 90 8.22 -10.74 -2.45
CA GLY A 90 8.82 -12.05 -2.20
C GLY A 90 8.30 -12.76 -0.94
N ASN A 91 7.65 -12.04 -0.01
CA ASN A 91 7.16 -12.64 1.24
C ASN A 91 5.83 -13.35 1.04
N VAL A 92 4.86 -12.68 0.42
CA VAL A 92 3.52 -13.23 0.12
C VAL A 92 3.22 -12.98 -1.37
N PRO A 93 3.88 -13.74 -2.28
CA PRO A 93 3.85 -13.44 -3.71
C PRO A 93 2.46 -13.63 -4.32
N VAL A 94 2.24 -12.96 -5.46
CA VAL A 94 1.02 -13.10 -6.30
C VAL A 94 0.67 -14.57 -6.54
N THR A 95 1.66 -15.42 -6.77
CA THR A 95 1.48 -16.86 -7.02
C THR A 95 0.77 -17.57 -5.86
N SER A 96 1.14 -17.28 -4.61
CA SER A 96 0.50 -17.87 -3.42
C SER A 96 -0.96 -17.44 -3.29
N SER A 97 -1.23 -16.15 -3.55
CA SER A 97 -2.60 -15.62 -3.57
C SER A 97 -3.45 -16.26 -4.67
N ARG A 98 -2.90 -16.40 -5.89
CA ARG A 98 -3.59 -17.04 -7.02
C ARG A 98 -3.90 -18.51 -6.75
N TYR A 99 -2.98 -19.28 -6.18
CA TYR A 99 -3.24 -20.67 -5.81
C TYR A 99 -4.32 -20.79 -4.74
N SER A 100 -4.29 -19.92 -3.73
CA SER A 100 -5.29 -19.88 -2.67
C SER A 100 -6.68 -19.58 -3.23
N ILE A 101 -6.81 -18.56 -4.09
CA ILE A 101 -8.09 -18.20 -4.74
C ILE A 101 -8.56 -19.32 -5.67
N ASN A 102 -7.66 -19.93 -6.45
CA ASN A 102 -8.02 -21.02 -7.37
C ASN A 102 -8.54 -22.28 -6.65
N SER A 103 -8.19 -22.47 -5.36
CA SER A 103 -8.74 -23.56 -4.55
C SER A 103 -10.22 -23.37 -4.18
N LEU A 104 -10.74 -22.13 -4.25
CA LEU A 104 -12.15 -21.81 -4.02
C LEU A 104 -13.05 -22.27 -5.17
N LYS A 105 -12.50 -22.51 -6.37
CA LYS A 105 -13.23 -22.91 -7.59
C LYS A 105 -14.37 -21.96 -7.96
N LEU A 106 -14.13 -20.66 -7.79
CA LEU A 106 -15.11 -19.64 -8.15
C LEU A 106 -15.20 -19.50 -9.68
N PRO A 107 -16.42 -19.36 -10.25
CA PRO A 107 -16.59 -19.01 -11.66
C PRO A 107 -15.96 -17.65 -11.97
N ILE A 108 -15.32 -17.53 -13.14
CA ILE A 108 -14.80 -16.26 -13.65
C ILE A 108 -15.97 -15.46 -14.23
N LYS A 109 -16.16 -14.24 -13.74
CA LYS A 109 -17.14 -13.28 -14.24
C LYS A 109 -16.53 -12.34 -15.27
N THR A 110 -15.36 -11.77 -14.95
CA THR A 110 -14.57 -10.94 -15.87
C THR A 110 -13.17 -11.54 -16.01
N PRO A 111 -12.74 -11.95 -17.22
CA PRO A 111 -11.42 -12.54 -17.43
C PRO A 111 -10.27 -11.63 -17.01
N TRP A 112 -9.12 -12.25 -16.78
CA TRP A 112 -7.88 -11.55 -16.46
C TRP A 112 -7.53 -10.51 -17.53
N GLN A 113 -7.47 -9.25 -17.14
CA GLN A 113 -7.22 -8.12 -18.04
C GLN A 113 -6.34 -7.05 -17.38
N PRO A 114 -5.57 -6.27 -18.15
CA PRO A 114 -4.82 -5.16 -17.60
C PRO A 114 -5.77 -4.06 -17.12
N TRP A 115 -5.35 -3.34 -16.10
CA TRP A 115 -5.96 -2.06 -15.73
C TRP A 115 -4.92 -0.95 -15.75
N HIS A 116 -5.40 0.30 -15.84
CA HIS A 116 -4.56 1.44 -16.14
C HIS A 116 -4.63 2.53 -15.06
N THR A 117 -3.54 3.29 -14.95
CA THR A 117 -3.45 4.53 -14.19
C THR A 117 -2.54 5.45 -14.98
N ASN A 118 -2.99 6.68 -15.25
CA ASN A 118 -2.25 7.69 -16.01
C ASN A 118 -1.63 7.14 -17.32
N LYS A 119 -2.44 6.41 -18.10
CA LYS A 119 -2.08 5.81 -19.40
C LYS A 119 -1.04 4.69 -19.36
N GLU A 120 -0.62 4.24 -18.18
CA GLU A 120 0.25 3.08 -18.01
C GLU A 120 -0.53 1.89 -17.42
N VAL A 121 -0.04 0.68 -17.68
CA VAL A 121 -0.55 -0.52 -17.03
C VAL A 121 -0.24 -0.45 -15.54
N GLY A 122 -1.28 -0.26 -14.72
CA GLY A 122 -1.21 -0.25 -13.25
C GLY A 122 -1.09 -1.65 -12.66
N GLY A 123 -1.54 -2.66 -13.40
CA GLY A 123 -1.47 -4.07 -13.04
C GLY A 123 -2.51 -4.88 -13.79
N TYR A 124 -2.98 -5.97 -13.19
CA TYR A 124 -4.03 -6.82 -13.77
C TYR A 124 -5.15 -7.08 -12.77
N VAL A 125 -6.34 -7.37 -13.30
CA VAL A 125 -7.53 -7.67 -12.51
C VAL A 125 -8.27 -8.87 -13.10
N VAL A 126 -8.81 -9.71 -12.23
CA VAL A 126 -9.79 -10.76 -12.56
C VAL A 126 -10.95 -10.66 -11.58
N GLU A 127 -12.16 -10.75 -12.10
CA GLU A 127 -13.38 -10.77 -11.30
C GLU A 127 -13.95 -12.19 -11.33
N TYR A 128 -14.13 -12.78 -10.16
CA TYR A 128 -14.88 -14.00 -9.95
C TYR A 128 -16.26 -13.66 -9.39
N GLU A 129 -17.18 -14.63 -9.41
CA GLU A 129 -18.41 -14.51 -8.63
C GLU A 129 -18.09 -14.37 -7.14
N GLY A 130 -18.33 -13.18 -6.58
CA GLY A 130 -18.12 -12.84 -5.16
C GLY A 130 -16.75 -12.29 -4.78
N LEU A 131 -15.71 -12.43 -5.62
CA LEU A 131 -14.34 -12.01 -5.29
C LEU A 131 -13.63 -11.33 -6.47
N THR A 132 -12.98 -10.20 -6.23
CA THR A 132 -12.08 -9.56 -7.20
C THR A 132 -10.64 -9.72 -6.75
N PHE A 133 -9.75 -10.11 -7.66
CA PHE A 133 -8.30 -10.16 -7.42
C PHE A 133 -7.57 -9.16 -8.30
N VAL A 134 -6.73 -8.34 -7.67
CA VAL A 134 -5.98 -7.25 -8.34
C VAL A 134 -4.48 -7.41 -8.07
N THR A 135 -3.66 -7.33 -9.12
CA THR A 135 -2.21 -7.13 -8.94
C THR A 135 -1.86 -5.66 -9.15
N VAL A 136 -0.84 -5.20 -8.45
CA VAL A 136 -0.27 -3.86 -8.65
C VAL A 136 1.16 -4.02 -9.18
N ARG A 137 1.37 -3.54 -10.41
CA ARG A 137 2.63 -3.67 -11.13
C ARG A 137 3.73 -2.86 -10.45
N GLY A 138 4.89 -3.46 -10.24
CA GLY A 138 6.08 -2.81 -9.68
C GLY A 138 5.93 -2.47 -8.18
N ALA A 139 5.03 -3.16 -7.47
CA ALA A 139 4.82 -2.97 -6.05
C ALA A 139 5.30 -4.17 -5.23
N GLY A 140 5.99 -3.91 -4.13
CA GLY A 140 6.33 -4.92 -3.12
C GLY A 140 5.20 -5.18 -2.13
N HIS A 141 5.53 -5.72 -0.95
CA HIS A 141 4.56 -6.06 0.10
C HIS A 141 3.72 -4.85 0.55
N LEU A 142 4.37 -3.70 0.73
CA LEU A 142 3.75 -2.45 1.13
C LEU A 142 3.25 -1.67 -0.08
N VAL A 143 2.25 -2.20 -0.80
CA VAL A 143 1.79 -1.67 -2.10
C VAL A 143 1.67 -0.12 -2.15
N PRO A 144 1.01 0.56 -1.20
CA PRO A 144 0.90 2.02 -1.23
C PRO A 144 2.23 2.77 -1.10
N SER A 145 3.25 2.17 -0.47
CA SER A 145 4.58 2.76 -0.33
C SER A 145 5.41 2.65 -1.61
N TYR A 146 5.18 1.61 -2.42
CA TYR A 146 5.91 1.40 -3.68
C TYR A 146 5.22 2.08 -4.86
N GLN A 147 3.89 2.05 -4.90
CA GLN A 147 3.09 2.53 -6.04
C GLN A 147 1.87 3.32 -5.53
N PRO A 148 2.08 4.50 -4.90
CA PRO A 148 1.01 5.25 -4.22
C PRO A 148 -0.13 5.64 -5.16
N GLU A 149 0.20 6.07 -6.38
CA GLU A 149 -0.79 6.48 -7.38
C GLU A 149 -1.67 5.30 -7.84
N ARG A 150 -1.04 4.16 -8.16
CA ARG A 150 -1.73 2.93 -8.57
C ARG A 150 -2.58 2.37 -7.42
N ALA A 151 -2.08 2.44 -6.19
CA ALA A 151 -2.82 2.05 -4.99
C ALA A 151 -4.06 2.94 -4.79
N LEU A 152 -3.95 4.26 -5.02
CA LEU A 152 -5.07 5.19 -4.94
C LEU A 152 -6.15 4.89 -5.99
N THR A 153 -5.76 4.60 -7.24
CA THR A 153 -6.71 4.18 -8.29
C THR A 153 -7.44 2.90 -7.90
N MET A 154 -6.70 1.91 -7.39
CA MET A 154 -7.27 0.63 -6.95
C MET A 154 -8.28 0.81 -5.81
N ILE A 155 -7.92 1.51 -4.73
CA ILE A 155 -8.83 1.71 -3.59
C ILE A 155 -10.04 2.56 -3.96
N SER A 156 -9.88 3.55 -4.83
CA SER A 156 -11.00 4.36 -5.34
C SER A 156 -12.01 3.51 -6.10
N SER A 157 -11.52 2.58 -6.93
CA SER A 157 -12.36 1.63 -7.67
C SER A 157 -13.11 0.68 -6.71
N PHE A 158 -12.42 0.16 -5.70
CA PHE A 158 -13.04 -0.66 -4.65
C PHE A 158 -14.18 0.07 -3.91
N LEU A 159 -13.96 1.33 -3.52
CA LEU A 159 -14.95 2.13 -2.81
C LEU A 159 -16.17 2.44 -3.70
N GLN A 160 -15.94 2.74 -4.98
CA GLN A 160 -17.00 2.99 -5.96
C GLN A 160 -17.75 1.71 -6.36
N GLY A 161 -17.17 0.53 -6.12
CA GLY A 161 -17.76 -0.74 -6.49
C GLY A 161 -17.62 -1.09 -7.97
N SER A 162 -16.63 -0.52 -8.64
CA SER A 162 -16.29 -0.79 -10.04
C SER A 162 -14.90 -1.44 -10.14
N LEU A 163 -14.65 -2.17 -11.22
CA LEU A 163 -13.29 -2.62 -11.52
C LEU A 163 -12.38 -1.42 -11.85
N PRO A 164 -11.06 -1.54 -11.65
CA PRO A 164 -10.12 -0.50 -12.06
C PRO A 164 -10.18 -0.27 -13.59
N PRO A 165 -9.83 0.94 -14.09
CA PRO A 165 -10.02 1.30 -15.50
C PRO A 165 -9.34 0.32 -16.47
N SER A 166 -10.09 -0.21 -17.44
CA SER A 166 -9.57 -1.17 -18.43
C SER A 166 -8.82 -0.50 -19.58
N SER A 167 -8.94 0.81 -19.75
CA SER A 167 -8.24 1.62 -20.76
C SER A 167 -7.51 2.82 -20.14
N PRO A 168 -6.47 3.34 -20.83
CA PRO A 168 -5.83 4.61 -20.53
C PRO A 168 -6.78 5.80 -20.36
#